data_AF-A0A519IFW3-F1
#
_entry.id   AF-A0A519IFW3-F1
#
_cell.length_a   1.000
_cell.length_b   1.000
_cell.length_c   1.000
_cell.angle_alpha   90.00
_cell.angle_beta   90.00
_cell.angle_gamma   90.00
#
_symmetry.space_group_name_H-M   'P 1'
#
loop_
_entity.id
_entity.type
_entity.pdbx_description
1 polymer ?
#
loop_
_entity_poly.entity_id
_entity_poly.type
_entity_poly.pdbx_seq_one_letter_code
_entity_poly.pdbx_strand_id
1 'polypeptide(L)'
;MSPAEFQALPSQPADHRIAYGDDTNQFGDLRLPASPGPRPVVVLVHGGCWKEPYATLRDMAPLADALKAAGIASWNIEYRRIPQPGSGWPGTFQDVGRAVDHLRALASTHRLDLDRVIVMGHSAGGHLALWAAARHRLPPHSPLHAPNALRVKGVVDLAGVGDLQAFMPAQAEGCRDASVVETLLGGAPSAVPERYVQASATRLLPLGTPQILVWGEQDEMTPLRFGHAHVDAARRAGDDARLIAVPSLGHFEIADPASPAWSVVLQAVRSLLETRP
;
A
#
# COMPACT_ATOMS: atom_id res chain seq x y z
N MET A 1 1.44 20.63 -2.29
CA MET A 1 0.47 20.01 -3.22
C MET A 1 -0.77 19.70 -2.43
N SER A 2 -1.91 20.16 -2.91
CA SER A 2 -3.23 19.87 -2.36
C SER A 2 -3.75 18.51 -2.86
N PRO A 3 -4.76 17.91 -2.20
CA PRO A 3 -5.39 16.69 -2.68
C PRO A 3 -5.94 16.82 -4.11
N ALA A 4 -6.53 17.97 -4.45
CA ALA A 4 -7.10 18.20 -5.78
C ALA A 4 -6.02 18.27 -6.87
N GLU A 5 -4.88 18.89 -6.59
CA GLU A 5 -3.74 18.89 -7.52
C GLU A 5 -3.17 17.49 -7.72
N PHE A 6 -3.05 16.69 -6.64
CA PHE A 6 -2.59 15.31 -6.71
C PHE A 6 -3.53 14.43 -7.55
N GLN A 7 -4.85 14.55 -7.34
CA GLN A 7 -5.86 13.81 -8.10
C GLN A 7 -5.94 14.22 -9.58
N ALA A 8 -5.56 15.45 -9.90
CA ALA A 8 -5.52 15.98 -11.26
C ALA A 8 -4.25 15.58 -12.04
N LEU A 9 -3.25 14.96 -11.39
CA LEU A 9 -2.01 14.53 -12.07
C LEU A 9 -2.35 13.63 -13.27
N PRO A 10 -1.75 13.88 -14.45
CA PRO A 10 -2.11 13.18 -15.68
C PRO A 10 -1.71 11.70 -15.64
N SER A 11 -2.52 10.84 -16.25
CA SER A 11 -2.18 9.44 -16.49
C SER A 11 -2.78 8.94 -17.80
N GLN A 12 -2.20 7.90 -18.36
CA GLN A 12 -2.70 7.16 -19.51
C GLN A 12 -3.71 6.07 -19.07
N PRO A 13 -4.62 5.65 -19.97
CA PRO A 13 -5.43 4.46 -19.75
C PRO A 13 -4.56 3.22 -19.47
N ALA A 14 -5.07 2.32 -18.63
CA ALA A 14 -4.43 1.04 -18.39
C ALA A 14 -4.49 0.15 -19.64
N ASP A 15 -3.56 -0.81 -19.75
CA ASP A 15 -3.58 -1.78 -20.85
C ASP A 15 -4.74 -2.78 -20.67
N HIS A 16 -5.02 -3.15 -19.41
CA HIS A 16 -6.16 -3.99 -19.05
C HIS A 16 -6.78 -3.53 -17.73
N ARG A 17 -8.11 -3.59 -17.65
CA ARG A 17 -8.87 -3.53 -16.39
C ARG A 17 -9.45 -4.91 -16.11
N ILE A 18 -9.11 -5.48 -14.95
CA ILE A 18 -9.40 -6.88 -14.64
C ILE A 18 -10.06 -6.97 -13.26
N ALA A 19 -11.20 -7.65 -13.17
CA ALA A 19 -11.84 -7.96 -11.90
C ALA A 19 -11.09 -9.09 -11.18
N TYR A 20 -10.82 -8.92 -9.89
CA TYR A 20 -10.26 -9.95 -9.02
C TYR A 20 -11.30 -10.52 -8.03
N GLY A 21 -12.53 -10.01 -8.06
CA GLY A 21 -13.68 -10.47 -7.29
C GLY A 21 -15.00 -9.94 -7.87
N ASP A 22 -16.10 -10.22 -7.18
CA ASP A 22 -17.46 -9.97 -7.69
C ASP A 22 -17.99 -8.56 -7.38
N ASP A 23 -17.42 -7.86 -6.39
CA ASP A 23 -17.81 -6.49 -6.07
C ASP A 23 -17.29 -5.50 -7.12
N THR A 24 -18.03 -4.42 -7.36
CA THR A 24 -17.66 -3.41 -8.36
C THR A 24 -16.37 -2.66 -8.05
N ASN A 25 -15.88 -2.71 -6.80
CA ASN A 25 -14.59 -2.16 -6.40
C ASN A 25 -13.47 -3.24 -6.34
N GLN A 26 -13.76 -4.49 -6.70
CA GLN A 26 -12.78 -5.58 -6.71
C GLN A 26 -12.16 -5.75 -8.10
N PHE A 27 -11.46 -4.71 -8.56
CA PHE A 27 -10.74 -4.74 -9.83
C PHE A 27 -9.40 -4.04 -9.74
N GLY A 28 -8.54 -4.25 -10.74
CA GLY A 28 -7.31 -3.51 -10.88
C GLY A 28 -6.97 -3.21 -12.33
N ASP A 29 -6.12 -2.21 -12.48
CA ASP A 29 -5.57 -1.77 -13.75
C ASP A 29 -4.15 -2.34 -13.91
N LEU A 30 -3.98 -3.22 -14.89
CA LEU A 30 -2.69 -3.79 -15.27
C LEU A 30 -2.05 -2.92 -16.35
N ARG A 31 -0.79 -2.53 -16.12
CA ARG A 31 0.07 -1.85 -17.08
C ARG A 31 1.33 -2.67 -17.32
N LEU A 32 1.66 -2.92 -18.58
CA LEU A 32 2.77 -3.76 -19.00
C LEU A 32 3.84 -2.92 -19.72
N PRO A 33 5.11 -2.99 -19.31
CA PRO A 33 6.21 -2.40 -20.07
C PRO A 33 6.38 -3.11 -21.41
N ALA A 34 7.02 -2.44 -22.37
CA ALA A 34 7.27 -2.98 -23.70
C ALA A 34 8.20 -4.22 -23.71
N SER A 35 8.94 -4.47 -22.62
CA SER A 35 9.84 -5.63 -22.53
C SER A 35 9.05 -6.95 -22.56
N PRO A 36 9.56 -8.00 -23.24
CA PRO A 36 8.78 -9.22 -23.49
C PRO A 36 8.50 -10.08 -22.24
N GLY A 37 9.24 -9.87 -21.14
CA GLY A 37 9.10 -10.57 -19.86
C GLY A 37 10.04 -11.77 -19.68
N PRO A 38 10.00 -12.46 -18.52
CA PRO A 38 9.07 -12.23 -17.41
C PRO A 38 9.32 -10.88 -16.72
N ARG A 39 8.24 -10.16 -16.40
CA ARG A 39 8.26 -8.77 -15.94
C ARG A 39 8.16 -8.71 -14.40
N PRO A 40 9.05 -7.99 -13.69
CA PRO A 40 8.81 -7.69 -12.29
C PRO A 40 7.52 -6.88 -12.16
N VAL A 41 6.81 -7.03 -11.05
CA VAL A 41 5.52 -6.39 -10.84
C VAL A 41 5.45 -5.66 -9.49
N VAL A 42 4.90 -4.45 -9.52
CA VAL A 42 4.56 -3.68 -8.33
C VAL A 42 3.04 -3.66 -8.20
N VAL A 43 2.52 -4.13 -7.06
CA VAL A 43 1.11 -3.89 -6.70
C VAL A 43 1.00 -2.49 -6.11
N LEU A 44 0.17 -1.64 -6.70
CA LEU A 44 -0.06 -0.27 -6.20
C LEU A 44 -1.36 -0.20 -5.42
N VAL A 45 -1.32 0.38 -4.22
CA VAL A 45 -2.47 0.55 -3.34
C VAL A 45 -2.65 2.04 -3.04
N HIS A 46 -3.79 2.59 -3.43
CA HIS A 46 -4.07 4.01 -3.23
C HIS A 46 -4.47 4.35 -1.79
N GLY A 47 -4.28 5.62 -1.43
CA GLY A 47 -4.61 6.19 -0.12
C GLY A 47 -6.07 6.62 0.03
N GLY A 48 -6.28 7.77 0.66
CA GLY A 48 -7.61 8.37 0.87
C GLY A 48 -8.25 8.02 2.22
N CYS A 49 -7.45 7.82 3.28
CA CYS A 49 -7.97 7.52 4.63
C CYS A 49 -8.97 6.35 4.67
N TRP A 50 -8.81 5.37 3.77
CA TRP A 50 -9.71 4.24 3.59
C TRP A 50 -11.16 4.62 3.26
N LYS A 51 -11.42 5.88 2.90
CA LYS A 51 -12.75 6.45 2.66
C LYS A 51 -13.04 6.50 1.17
N GLU A 52 -14.21 6.00 0.80
CA GLU A 52 -14.72 5.98 -0.57
C GLU A 52 -14.63 7.36 -1.26
N PRO A 53 -15.09 8.47 -0.63
CA PRO A 53 -15.13 9.76 -1.31
C PRO A 53 -13.77 10.45 -1.47
N TYR A 54 -12.69 9.90 -0.91
CA TYR A 54 -11.40 10.61 -0.82
C TYR A 54 -10.40 10.23 -1.90
N ALA A 55 -10.43 8.99 -2.38
CA ALA A 55 -9.49 8.52 -3.39
C ALA A 55 -10.03 7.26 -4.09
N THR A 56 -9.47 7.02 -5.27
CA THR A 56 -9.65 5.76 -6.02
C THR A 56 -8.27 5.31 -6.51
N LEU A 57 -8.19 4.18 -7.21
CA LEU A 57 -6.95 3.75 -7.85
C LEU A 57 -6.35 4.81 -8.81
N ARG A 58 -7.16 5.79 -9.27
CA ARG A 58 -6.73 6.85 -10.18
C ARG A 58 -5.58 7.68 -9.62
N ASP A 59 -5.57 7.87 -8.31
CA ASP A 59 -4.55 8.64 -7.57
C ASP A 59 -3.15 8.01 -7.73
N MET A 60 -3.08 6.69 -7.93
CA MET A 60 -1.84 5.95 -8.16
C MET A 60 -1.52 5.71 -9.65
N ALA A 61 -2.42 6.09 -10.57
CA ALA A 61 -2.24 5.87 -12.00
C ALA A 61 -1.03 6.59 -12.62
N PRO A 62 -0.69 7.85 -12.25
CA PRO A 62 0.54 8.49 -12.74
C PRO A 62 1.80 7.71 -12.36
N LEU A 63 1.85 7.22 -11.12
CA LEU A 63 2.96 6.39 -10.63
C LEU A 63 3.00 5.04 -11.37
N ALA A 64 1.84 4.47 -11.70
CA ALA A 64 1.71 3.26 -12.52
C ALA A 64 2.28 3.45 -13.93
N ASP A 65 2.08 4.61 -14.55
CA ASP A 65 2.66 4.96 -15.85
C ASP A 65 4.19 5.14 -15.76
N ALA A 66 4.66 5.81 -14.71
CA ALA A 66 6.09 6.02 -14.47
C ALA A 66 6.84 4.68 -14.26
N LEU A 67 6.23 3.73 -13.55
CA LEU A 67 6.75 2.36 -13.42
C LEU A 67 6.79 1.63 -14.76
N LYS A 68 5.72 1.73 -15.57
CA LYS A 68 5.68 1.15 -16.93
C LYS A 68 6.80 1.71 -17.81
N ALA A 69 7.00 3.03 -17.79
CA ALA A 69 8.09 3.69 -18.50
C ALA A 69 9.48 3.24 -17.99
N ALA A 70 9.60 2.92 -16.71
CA ALA A 70 10.82 2.38 -16.11
C ALA A 70 11.04 0.87 -16.34
N GLY A 71 10.19 0.21 -17.14
CA GLY A 71 10.35 -1.20 -17.50
C GLY A 71 9.74 -2.19 -16.50
N ILE A 72 8.84 -1.73 -15.62
CA ILE A 72 8.25 -2.51 -14.51
C ILE A 72 6.74 -2.62 -14.74
N ALA A 73 6.17 -3.81 -14.58
CA ALA A 73 4.72 -3.96 -14.64
C ALA A 73 4.07 -3.40 -13.37
N SER A 74 2.90 -2.78 -13.50
CA SER A 74 2.13 -2.34 -12.34
C SER A 74 0.74 -2.95 -12.32
N TRP A 75 0.34 -3.43 -11.15
CA TRP A 75 -1.00 -3.90 -10.84
C TRP A 75 -1.63 -2.92 -9.85
N ASN A 76 -2.34 -1.93 -10.37
CA ASN A 76 -2.89 -0.84 -9.58
C ASN A 76 -4.33 -1.17 -9.17
N ILE A 77 -4.55 -1.42 -7.88
CA ILE A 77 -5.77 -2.06 -7.40
C ILE A 77 -6.77 -1.03 -6.87
N GLU A 78 -8.04 -1.26 -7.19
CA GLU A 78 -9.19 -0.72 -6.47
C GLU A 78 -9.55 -1.68 -5.33
N TYR A 79 -10.20 -1.21 -4.27
CA TYR A 79 -10.66 -2.03 -3.15
C TYR A 79 -11.82 -1.38 -2.40
N ARG A 80 -12.72 -2.12 -1.75
CA ARG A 80 -13.83 -1.47 -1.02
C ARG A 80 -13.35 -0.59 0.12
N ARG A 81 -13.97 0.58 0.26
CA ARG A 81 -13.64 1.63 1.24
C ARG A 81 -14.85 2.03 2.06
N ILE A 82 -14.63 2.52 3.28
CA ILE A 82 -15.73 2.97 4.14
C ILE A 82 -16.43 4.20 3.53
N PRO A 83 -17.78 4.27 3.58
CA PRO A 83 -18.72 3.36 4.25
C PRO A 83 -19.40 2.35 3.30
N GLN A 84 -18.79 1.96 2.17
CA GLN A 84 -19.40 1.02 1.22
C GLN A 84 -19.81 -0.30 1.92
N PRO A 85 -20.89 -0.97 1.46
CA PRO A 85 -21.30 -2.26 2.02
C PRO A 85 -20.17 -3.29 2.03
N GLY A 86 -19.90 -3.87 3.20
CA GLY A 86 -18.85 -4.88 3.37
C GLY A 86 -17.42 -4.34 3.30
N SER A 87 -17.21 -3.02 3.27
CA SER A 87 -15.89 -2.40 3.46
C SER A 87 -15.46 -2.39 4.94
N GLY A 88 -14.26 -1.86 5.22
CA GLY A 88 -13.69 -1.84 6.55
C GLY A 88 -13.22 -3.23 6.99
N TRP A 89 -13.28 -3.51 8.29
CA TRP A 89 -12.95 -4.81 8.81
C TRP A 89 -14.10 -5.81 8.55
N PRO A 90 -13.85 -6.97 7.91
CA PRO A 90 -12.58 -7.40 7.31
C PRO A 90 -12.45 -7.07 5.81
N GLY A 91 -13.51 -6.62 5.14
CA GLY A 91 -13.57 -6.62 3.67
C GLY A 91 -12.55 -5.77 2.94
N THR A 92 -12.16 -4.58 3.42
CA THR A 92 -11.10 -3.75 2.81
C THR A 92 -9.77 -4.52 2.76
N PHE A 93 -9.42 -5.18 3.85
CA PHE A 93 -8.19 -5.96 3.96
C PHE A 93 -8.26 -7.24 3.10
N GLN A 94 -9.42 -7.91 3.08
CA GLN A 94 -9.65 -9.07 2.21
C GLN A 94 -9.52 -8.71 0.73
N ASP A 95 -9.99 -7.54 0.32
CA ASP A 95 -9.89 -7.05 -1.05
C ASP A 95 -8.43 -6.86 -1.47
N VAL A 96 -7.65 -6.12 -0.67
CA VAL A 96 -6.20 -5.93 -0.91
C VAL A 96 -5.47 -7.27 -0.95
N GLY A 97 -5.74 -8.16 0.01
CA GLY A 97 -5.12 -9.49 0.04
C GLY A 97 -5.46 -10.31 -1.21
N ARG A 98 -6.74 -10.37 -1.59
CA ARG A 98 -7.19 -11.06 -2.81
C ARG A 98 -6.55 -10.49 -4.07
N ALA A 99 -6.47 -9.16 -4.18
CA ALA A 99 -5.87 -8.50 -5.32
C ALA A 99 -4.37 -8.82 -5.48
N VAL A 100 -3.63 -8.90 -4.37
CA VAL A 100 -2.23 -9.36 -4.37
C VAL A 100 -2.15 -10.83 -4.79
N ASP A 101 -3.01 -11.69 -4.26
CA ASP A 101 -3.05 -13.12 -4.63
C ASP A 101 -3.45 -13.36 -6.09
N HIS A 102 -4.26 -12.46 -6.66
CA HIS A 102 -4.73 -12.52 -8.03
C HIS A 102 -3.61 -12.41 -9.07
N LEU A 103 -2.43 -11.90 -8.68
CA LEU A 103 -1.24 -11.93 -9.54
C LEU A 103 -0.92 -13.35 -10.05
N ARG A 104 -1.27 -14.41 -9.31
CA ARG A 104 -1.11 -15.79 -9.78
C ARG A 104 -1.89 -16.07 -11.06
N ALA A 105 -3.11 -15.55 -11.17
CA ALA A 105 -3.94 -15.68 -12.36
C ALA A 105 -3.41 -14.80 -13.51
N LEU A 106 -2.88 -13.62 -13.19
CA LEU A 106 -2.32 -12.71 -14.18
C LEU A 106 -0.97 -13.18 -14.74
N ALA A 107 -0.17 -13.87 -13.95
CA ALA A 107 1.22 -14.19 -14.28
C ALA A 107 1.37 -15.07 -15.53
N SER A 108 0.52 -16.09 -15.70
CA SER A 108 0.58 -16.98 -16.86
C SER A 108 0.27 -16.25 -18.16
N THR A 109 -0.77 -15.42 -18.16
CA THR A 109 -1.27 -14.71 -19.36
C THR A 109 -0.40 -13.52 -19.71
N HIS A 110 0.09 -12.80 -18.70
CA HIS A 110 0.81 -11.54 -18.87
C HIS A 110 2.31 -11.64 -18.57
N ARG A 111 2.86 -12.87 -18.48
CA ARG A 111 4.28 -13.14 -18.20
C ARG A 111 4.83 -12.30 -17.04
N LEU A 112 4.10 -12.26 -15.93
CA LEU A 112 4.57 -11.59 -14.71
C LEU A 112 5.48 -12.53 -13.94
N ASP A 113 6.52 -11.97 -13.34
CA ASP A 113 7.49 -12.69 -12.54
C ASP A 113 7.06 -12.69 -11.07
N LEU A 114 6.52 -13.82 -10.59
CA LEU A 114 6.07 -13.94 -9.21
C LEU A 114 7.23 -14.03 -8.20
N ASP A 115 8.47 -14.21 -8.66
CA ASP A 115 9.66 -14.10 -7.80
C ASP A 115 10.13 -12.65 -7.65
N ARG A 116 9.51 -11.70 -8.36
CA ARG A 116 9.82 -10.26 -8.29
C ARG A 116 8.54 -9.44 -8.14
N VAL A 117 7.80 -9.73 -7.07
CA VAL A 117 6.59 -8.98 -6.66
C VAL A 117 6.91 -8.13 -5.45
N ILE A 118 6.65 -6.82 -5.52
CA ILE A 118 6.62 -5.95 -4.35
C ILE A 118 5.26 -5.24 -4.25
N VAL A 119 4.93 -4.72 -3.08
CA VAL A 119 3.74 -3.88 -2.89
C VAL A 119 4.21 -2.47 -2.59
N MET A 120 3.54 -1.49 -3.18
CA MET A 120 3.76 -0.09 -2.89
C MET A 120 2.43 0.61 -2.66
N GLY A 121 2.37 1.51 -1.68
CA GLY A 121 1.14 2.25 -1.43
C GLY A 121 1.41 3.62 -0.85
N HIS A 122 0.42 4.50 -0.97
CA HIS A 122 0.46 5.86 -0.46
C HIS A 122 -0.51 6.06 0.69
N SER A 123 -0.08 6.70 1.77
CA SER A 123 -0.93 7.07 2.91
C SER A 123 -1.66 5.85 3.49
N ALA A 124 -2.99 5.86 3.55
CA ALA A 124 -3.83 4.70 3.89
C ALA A 124 -3.51 3.42 3.08
N GLY A 125 -3.07 3.57 1.82
CA GLY A 125 -2.59 2.50 0.96
C GLY A 125 -1.19 2.01 1.31
N GLY A 126 -0.34 2.90 1.85
CA GLY A 126 0.97 2.54 2.41
C GLY A 126 0.83 1.67 3.67
N HIS A 127 -0.11 2.01 4.54
CA HIS A 127 -0.56 1.16 5.64
C HIS A 127 -1.01 -0.23 5.12
N LEU A 128 -1.86 -0.27 4.08
CA LEU A 128 -2.35 -1.52 3.50
C LEU A 128 -1.23 -2.32 2.79
N ALA A 129 -0.22 -1.66 2.23
CA ALA A 129 0.95 -2.29 1.63
C ALA A 129 1.83 -2.98 2.69
N LEU A 130 2.12 -2.28 3.80
CA LEU A 130 2.81 -2.87 4.96
C LEU A 130 2.02 -4.06 5.52
N TRP A 131 0.70 -3.89 5.69
CA TRP A 131 -0.17 -4.97 6.14
C TRP A 131 -0.17 -6.16 5.18
N ALA A 132 -0.21 -5.94 3.85
CA ALA A 132 -0.20 -7.01 2.86
C ALA A 132 1.11 -7.81 2.90
N ALA A 133 2.24 -7.18 3.20
CA ALA A 133 3.52 -7.86 3.44
C ALA A 133 3.49 -8.67 4.75
N ALA A 134 2.80 -8.16 5.78
CA ALA A 134 2.65 -8.76 7.10
C ALA A 134 1.62 -9.90 7.17
N ARG A 135 0.65 -9.97 6.26
CA ARG A 135 -0.57 -10.81 6.41
C ARG A 135 -0.33 -12.31 6.59
N HIS A 136 0.82 -12.84 6.16
CA HIS A 136 1.22 -14.22 6.43
C HIS A 136 1.46 -14.53 7.94
N ARG A 137 1.59 -13.50 8.78
CA ARG A 137 1.71 -13.60 10.24
C ARG A 137 0.35 -13.68 10.94
N LEU A 138 -0.74 -13.47 10.20
CA LEU A 138 -2.08 -13.53 10.76
C LEU A 138 -2.37 -14.94 11.28
N PRO A 139 -3.01 -15.06 12.44
CA PRO A 139 -3.26 -16.36 13.02
C PRO A 139 -4.38 -17.09 12.25
N PRO A 140 -4.40 -18.44 12.21
CA PRO A 140 -5.34 -19.20 11.38
C PRO A 140 -6.83 -18.94 11.60
N HIS A 141 -7.20 -18.42 12.78
CA HIS A 141 -8.57 -18.06 13.14
C HIS A 141 -8.99 -16.64 12.69
N SER A 142 -8.04 -15.84 12.18
CA SER A 142 -8.33 -14.52 11.65
C SER A 142 -9.22 -14.62 10.40
N PRO A 143 -10.25 -13.76 10.26
CA PRO A 143 -11.03 -13.67 9.00
C PRO A 143 -10.20 -13.12 7.82
N LEU A 144 -8.97 -12.69 8.08
CA LEU A 144 -8.01 -12.19 7.11
C LEU A 144 -6.91 -13.21 6.77
N HIS A 145 -6.85 -14.34 7.48
CA HIS A 145 -5.87 -15.38 7.21
C HIS A 145 -6.14 -16.05 5.85
N ALA A 146 -5.09 -16.12 5.02
CA ALA A 146 -5.10 -16.82 3.76
C ALA A 146 -3.98 -17.87 3.77
N PRO A 147 -4.28 -19.18 3.73
CA PRO A 147 -3.28 -20.24 3.91
C PRO A 147 -2.20 -20.23 2.82
N ASN A 148 -2.54 -19.75 1.63
CA ASN A 148 -1.63 -19.63 0.49
C ASN A 148 -1.44 -18.17 0.08
N ALA A 149 -1.30 -17.24 1.05
CA ALA A 149 -0.99 -15.85 0.75
C ALA A 149 0.31 -15.75 -0.09
N LEU A 150 0.25 -15.01 -1.20
CA LEU A 150 1.43 -14.70 -2.02
C LEU A 150 2.44 -13.92 -1.19
N ARG A 151 3.68 -14.43 -1.12
CA ARG A 151 4.80 -13.78 -0.44
C ARG A 151 5.40 -12.74 -1.37
N VAL A 152 5.38 -11.49 -0.94
CA VAL A 152 6.00 -10.37 -1.66
C VAL A 152 7.45 -10.22 -1.22
N LYS A 153 8.32 -9.74 -2.10
CA LYS A 153 9.77 -9.62 -1.89
C LYS A 153 10.18 -8.32 -1.20
N GLY A 154 9.26 -7.37 -1.10
CA GLY A 154 9.52 -6.08 -0.49
C GLY A 154 8.27 -5.22 -0.41
N VAL A 155 8.36 -4.17 0.38
CA VAL A 155 7.33 -3.14 0.49
C VAL A 155 7.96 -1.75 0.38
N VAL A 156 7.35 -0.91 -0.45
CA VAL A 156 7.63 0.53 -0.50
C VAL A 156 6.42 1.26 0.08
N ASP A 157 6.61 1.92 1.20
CA ASP A 157 5.54 2.66 1.87
C ASP A 157 5.76 4.16 1.68
N LEU A 158 4.79 4.84 1.05
CA LEU A 158 4.81 6.28 0.80
C LEU A 158 3.89 6.96 1.82
N ALA A 159 4.45 7.28 3.00
CA ALA A 159 3.76 7.91 4.11
C ALA A 159 2.56 7.17 4.74
N GLY A 160 2.62 5.84 4.84
CA GLY A 160 1.59 5.03 5.49
C GLY A 160 1.88 4.65 6.93
N VAL A 161 0.88 4.79 7.81
CA VAL A 161 1.07 4.45 9.23
C VAL A 161 1.11 2.94 9.47
N GLY A 162 2.10 2.45 10.22
CA GLY A 162 2.22 1.01 10.53
C GLY A 162 1.34 0.52 11.71
N ASP A 163 0.87 1.43 12.56
CA ASP A 163 0.02 1.14 13.74
C ASP A 163 -1.20 2.07 13.76
N LEU A 164 -2.38 1.50 13.55
CA LEU A 164 -3.62 2.27 13.46
C LEU A 164 -4.03 2.90 14.80
N GLN A 165 -3.75 2.22 15.92
CA GLN A 165 -4.07 2.77 17.25
C GLN A 165 -3.16 3.95 17.56
N ALA A 166 -1.88 3.86 17.21
CA ALA A 166 -0.93 4.96 17.37
C ALA A 166 -1.29 6.18 16.50
N PHE A 167 -1.94 5.97 15.35
CA PHE A 167 -2.38 7.05 14.46
C PHE A 167 -3.64 7.79 14.97
N MET A 168 -4.49 7.14 15.78
CA MET A 168 -5.76 7.72 16.24
C MET A 168 -5.68 9.16 16.79
N PRO A 169 -4.65 9.57 17.57
CA PRO A 169 -4.56 10.95 18.04
C PRO A 169 -4.33 12.00 16.95
N ALA A 170 -3.88 11.60 15.75
CA ALA A 170 -3.61 12.49 14.61
C ALA A 170 -4.65 12.35 13.48
N GLN A 171 -5.63 11.44 13.63
CA GLN A 171 -6.57 11.13 12.55
C GLN A 171 -7.56 12.27 12.28
N ALA A 172 -7.84 13.10 13.29
CA ALA A 172 -8.72 14.26 13.14
C ALA A 172 -8.10 15.30 12.19
N GLU A 173 -6.81 15.56 12.29
CA GLU A 173 -6.08 16.46 11.40
C GLU A 173 -5.77 15.77 10.07
N GLY A 174 -5.19 14.57 10.12
CA GLY A 174 -4.71 13.86 8.94
C GLY A 174 -5.81 13.38 8.00
N CYS A 175 -6.97 12.99 8.54
CA CYS A 175 -8.09 12.46 7.75
C CYS A 175 -9.36 13.31 7.84
N ARG A 176 -9.32 14.47 8.52
CA ARG A 176 -10.48 15.34 8.75
C ARG A 176 -11.66 14.57 9.37
N ASP A 177 -11.35 13.57 10.18
CA ASP A 177 -12.31 12.64 10.75
C ASP A 177 -11.71 11.97 12.00
N ALA A 178 -12.22 12.34 13.18
CA ALA A 178 -11.73 11.84 14.46
C ALA A 178 -12.10 10.37 14.76
N SER A 179 -12.85 9.71 13.87
CA SER A 179 -13.40 8.36 14.07
C SER A 179 -13.04 7.38 12.94
N VAL A 180 -12.20 7.80 11.99
CA VAL A 180 -11.94 7.03 10.76
C VAL A 180 -11.38 5.63 11.04
N VAL A 181 -10.47 5.50 12.02
CA VAL A 181 -9.89 4.21 12.41
C VAL A 181 -10.93 3.32 13.09
N GLU A 182 -11.75 3.88 13.97
CA GLU A 182 -12.80 3.12 14.66
C GLU A 182 -13.87 2.65 13.67
N THR A 183 -14.23 3.50 12.71
CA THR A 183 -15.16 3.16 11.62
C THR A 183 -14.56 2.07 10.73
N LEU A 184 -13.28 2.18 10.36
CA LEU A 184 -12.57 1.17 9.58
C LEU A 184 -12.58 -0.19 10.30
N LEU A 185 -12.29 -0.21 11.60
CA LEU A 185 -12.17 -1.47 12.36
C LEU A 185 -13.49 -1.94 12.98
N GLY A 186 -14.56 -1.16 12.87
CA GLY A 186 -15.88 -1.46 13.41
C GLY A 186 -15.93 -1.45 14.94
N GLY A 187 -15.17 -0.56 15.59
CA GLY A 187 -15.17 -0.37 17.04
C GLY A 187 -13.88 0.25 17.59
N ALA A 188 -13.95 0.73 18.83
CA ALA A 188 -12.81 1.27 19.59
C ALA A 188 -11.79 0.17 19.97
N PRO A 189 -10.53 0.52 20.31
CA PRO A 189 -9.51 -0.46 20.69
C PRO A 189 -9.89 -1.36 21.86
N SER A 190 -10.68 -0.85 22.81
CA SER A 190 -11.17 -1.62 23.97
C SER A 190 -12.27 -2.64 23.59
N ALA A 191 -13.03 -2.37 22.53
CA ALA A 191 -14.13 -3.23 22.08
C ALA A 191 -13.65 -4.32 21.10
N VAL A 192 -12.68 -4.00 20.24
CA VAL A 192 -12.18 -4.90 19.19
C VAL A 192 -10.64 -5.00 19.16
N PRO A 193 -9.98 -5.28 20.30
CA PRO A 193 -8.51 -5.19 20.41
C PRO A 193 -7.77 -6.06 19.40
N GLU A 194 -8.29 -7.25 19.08
CA GLU A 194 -7.67 -8.16 18.11
C GLU A 194 -7.64 -7.58 16.69
N ARG A 195 -8.64 -6.77 16.30
CA ARG A 195 -8.69 -6.14 14.98
C ARG A 195 -7.58 -5.12 14.82
N TYR A 196 -7.29 -4.35 15.87
CA TYR A 196 -6.18 -3.39 15.88
C TYR A 196 -4.82 -4.07 15.75
N VAL A 197 -4.63 -5.21 16.43
CA VAL A 197 -3.41 -6.03 16.28
C VAL A 197 -3.28 -6.57 14.86
N GLN A 198 -4.35 -7.16 14.31
CA GLN A 198 -4.32 -7.83 13.01
C GLN A 198 -4.32 -6.87 11.81
N ALA A 199 -4.80 -5.63 11.99
CA ALA A 199 -4.76 -4.60 10.96
C ALA A 199 -3.44 -3.82 10.93
N SER A 200 -2.65 -3.83 12.01
CA SER A 200 -1.45 -3.00 12.15
C SER A 200 -0.18 -3.79 11.87
N ALA A 201 0.54 -3.48 10.79
CA ALA A 201 1.80 -4.15 10.43
C ALA A 201 2.86 -4.07 11.54
N THR A 202 2.96 -2.95 12.27
CA THR A 202 3.87 -2.82 13.42
C THR A 202 3.59 -3.87 14.51
N ARG A 203 2.34 -4.31 14.65
CA ARG A 203 1.93 -5.30 15.65
C ARG A 203 2.09 -6.74 15.18
N LEU A 204 2.48 -6.93 13.91
CA LEU A 204 2.75 -8.22 13.29
C LEU A 204 4.25 -8.48 13.07
N LEU A 205 5.11 -7.55 13.52
CA LEU A 205 6.56 -7.66 13.39
C LEU A 205 7.13 -8.91 14.12
N PRO A 206 8.25 -9.48 13.61
CA PRO A 206 8.90 -9.14 12.35
C PRO A 206 8.09 -9.60 11.13
N LEU A 207 8.14 -8.83 10.04
CA LEU A 207 7.51 -9.17 8.77
C LEU A 207 8.33 -10.22 7.99
N GLY A 208 9.65 -10.24 8.18
CA GLY A 208 10.55 -11.06 7.37
C GLY A 208 10.58 -10.66 5.89
N THR A 209 10.20 -9.41 5.59
CA THR A 209 10.14 -8.83 4.24
C THR A 209 10.85 -7.47 4.29
N PRO A 210 11.80 -7.18 3.38
CA PRO A 210 12.47 -5.88 3.34
C PRO A 210 11.50 -4.70 3.13
N GLN A 211 11.75 -3.60 3.84
CA GLN A 211 10.83 -2.46 3.95
C GLN A 211 11.57 -1.14 3.67
N ILE A 212 11.05 -0.36 2.74
CA ILE A 212 11.57 0.99 2.48
C ILE A 212 10.42 1.97 2.60
N LEU A 213 10.45 2.78 3.65
CA LEU A 213 9.50 3.85 3.87
C LEU A 213 10.08 5.13 3.25
N VAL A 214 9.30 5.85 2.46
CA VAL A 214 9.65 7.15 1.87
C VAL A 214 8.66 8.18 2.38
N TRP A 215 9.17 9.32 2.83
CA TRP A 215 8.37 10.30 3.56
C TRP A 215 8.77 11.72 3.22
N GLY A 216 7.82 12.64 3.17
CA GLY A 216 8.11 14.06 3.12
C GLY A 216 8.46 14.60 4.50
N GLU A 217 9.52 15.41 4.63
CA GLU A 217 9.86 16.04 5.91
C GLU A 217 8.79 17.03 6.41
N GLN A 218 7.98 17.58 5.50
CA GLN A 218 6.91 18.53 5.77
C GLN A 218 5.52 17.87 5.73
N ASP A 219 5.45 16.55 5.89
CA ASP A 219 4.17 15.86 5.97
C ASP A 219 3.42 16.20 7.26
N GLU A 220 2.31 16.92 7.13
CA GLU A 220 1.43 17.27 8.26
C GLU A 220 0.27 16.28 8.47
N MET A 221 -0.05 15.45 7.46
CA MET A 221 -1.18 14.51 7.54
C MET A 221 -0.78 13.24 8.29
N THR A 222 0.42 12.75 8.02
CA THR A 222 1.04 11.62 8.73
C THR A 222 2.47 12.01 9.10
N PRO A 223 2.68 12.78 10.18
CA PRO A 223 4.00 13.30 10.48
C PRO A 223 5.08 12.22 10.59
N LEU A 224 6.29 12.58 10.16
CA LEU A 224 7.46 11.70 10.00
C LEU A 224 7.74 10.75 11.18
N ARG A 225 7.34 11.14 12.39
CA ARG A 225 7.42 10.31 13.60
C ARG A 225 6.79 8.92 13.45
N PHE A 226 5.74 8.77 12.61
CA PHE A 226 5.09 7.49 12.39
C PHE A 226 6.00 6.52 11.61
N GLY A 227 6.68 7.02 10.57
CA GLY A 227 7.67 6.24 9.82
C GLY A 227 8.86 5.84 10.68
N HIS A 228 9.39 6.77 11.49
CA HIS A 228 10.46 6.47 12.46
C HIS A 228 10.04 5.39 13.47
N ALA A 229 8.87 5.54 14.09
CA ALA A 229 8.37 4.58 15.08
C ALA A 229 8.24 3.15 14.50
N HIS A 230 7.75 3.03 13.26
CA HIS A 230 7.65 1.74 12.58
C HIS A 230 9.03 1.14 12.28
N VAL A 231 9.94 1.89 11.65
CA VAL A 231 11.29 1.41 11.30
C VAL A 231 12.08 1.00 12.53
N ASP A 232 12.00 1.78 13.61
CA ASP A 232 12.66 1.47 14.86
C ASP A 232 12.13 0.17 15.48
N ALA A 233 10.80 -0.04 15.43
CA ALA A 233 10.20 -1.29 15.89
C ALA A 233 10.60 -2.47 15.00
N ALA A 234 10.59 -2.31 13.68
CA ALA A 234 10.94 -3.35 12.72
C ALA A 234 12.41 -3.78 12.87
N ARG A 235 13.34 -2.82 12.98
CA ARG A 235 14.76 -3.09 13.22
C ARG A 235 15.00 -3.81 14.55
N ARG A 236 14.29 -3.41 15.63
CA ARG A 236 14.37 -4.12 16.93
C ARG A 236 13.84 -5.56 16.84
N ALA A 237 12.86 -5.81 15.97
CA ALA A 237 12.33 -7.15 15.71
C ALA A 237 13.21 -7.99 14.77
N GLY A 238 14.24 -7.38 14.14
CA GLY A 238 15.18 -8.04 13.24
C GLY A 238 14.86 -7.92 11.75
N ASP A 239 13.92 -7.05 11.34
CA ASP A 239 13.64 -6.79 9.93
C ASP A 239 14.66 -5.85 9.28
N ASP A 240 14.87 -6.02 7.97
CA ASP A 240 15.50 -5.01 7.11
C ASP A 240 14.49 -3.92 6.79
N ALA A 241 14.52 -2.84 7.58
CA ALA A 241 13.65 -1.68 7.39
C ALA A 241 14.47 -0.38 7.37
N ARG A 242 14.12 0.55 6.50
CA ARG A 242 14.70 1.90 6.49
C ARG A 242 13.67 2.96 6.09
N LEU A 243 13.89 4.17 6.61
CA LEU A 243 13.13 5.38 6.27
C LEU A 243 14.03 6.29 5.44
N ILE A 244 13.50 6.82 4.34
CA ILE A 244 14.13 7.87 3.54
C ILE A 244 13.22 9.11 3.62
N ALA A 245 13.67 10.10 4.37
CA ALA A 245 13.00 11.41 4.42
C ALA A 245 13.46 12.25 3.21
N VAL A 246 12.51 12.85 2.51
CA VAL A 246 12.74 13.71 1.35
C VAL A 246 12.51 15.16 1.78
N PRO A 247 13.57 15.99 1.75
CA PRO A 247 13.48 17.38 2.20
C PRO A 247 12.42 18.18 1.44
N SER A 248 11.78 19.11 2.14
CA SER A 248 10.82 20.08 1.59
C SER A 248 9.55 19.51 0.94
N LEU A 249 9.32 18.19 0.98
CA LEU A 249 8.11 17.58 0.45
C LEU A 249 7.07 17.35 1.54
N GLY A 250 5.80 17.48 1.17
CA GLY A 250 4.65 17.15 1.99
C GLY A 250 4.13 15.74 1.74
N HIS A 251 2.86 15.53 2.08
CA HIS A 251 2.21 14.22 2.06
C HIS A 251 1.97 13.65 0.66
N PHE A 252 1.74 14.49 -0.35
CA PHE A 252 1.31 14.04 -1.68
C PHE A 252 2.45 13.98 -2.70
N GLU A 253 3.40 14.90 -2.62
CA GLU A 253 4.51 15.01 -3.57
C GLU A 253 5.38 13.76 -3.60
N ILE A 254 5.45 13.00 -2.51
CA ILE A 254 6.19 11.73 -2.46
C ILE A 254 5.63 10.64 -3.39
N ALA A 255 4.36 10.76 -3.79
CA ALA A 255 3.68 9.84 -4.72
C ALA A 255 3.53 10.42 -6.14
N ASP A 256 4.02 11.65 -6.37
CA ASP A 256 4.03 12.27 -7.69
C ASP A 256 5.30 11.87 -8.47
N PRO A 257 5.19 11.18 -9.62
CA PRO A 257 6.35 10.81 -10.44
C PRO A 257 7.07 12.01 -11.09
N ALA A 258 6.47 13.20 -11.10
CA ALA A 258 7.12 14.44 -11.56
C ALA A 258 7.92 15.14 -10.45
N SER A 259 7.79 14.72 -9.19
CA SER A 259 8.49 15.33 -8.07
C SER A 259 9.93 14.80 -7.92
N PRO A 260 10.79 15.50 -7.15
CA PRO A 260 12.13 15.01 -6.82
C PRO A 260 12.14 13.63 -6.11
N ALA A 261 11.05 13.26 -5.42
CA ALA A 261 10.94 11.97 -4.73
C ALA A 261 10.95 10.78 -5.69
N TRP A 262 10.56 10.95 -6.96
CA TRP A 262 10.46 9.83 -7.90
C TRP A 262 11.77 9.06 -8.05
N SER A 263 12.90 9.77 -8.09
CA SER A 263 14.22 9.13 -8.18
C SER A 263 14.49 8.20 -6.98
N VAL A 264 14.12 8.64 -5.78
CA VAL A 264 14.24 7.88 -4.53
C VAL A 264 13.29 6.68 -4.54
N VAL A 265 12.02 6.90 -4.91
CA VAL A 265 11.00 5.85 -4.98
C VAL A 265 11.40 4.77 -6.00
N LEU A 266 11.82 5.16 -7.20
CA LEU A 266 12.24 4.22 -8.23
C LEU A 266 13.49 3.43 -7.81
N GLN A 267 14.44 4.06 -7.12
CA GLN A 267 15.61 3.36 -6.57
C GLN A 267 15.21 2.36 -5.48
N ALA A 268 14.27 2.74 -4.59
CA ALA A 268 13.73 1.83 -3.58
C ALA A 268 13.09 0.60 -4.24
N VAL A 269 12.19 0.82 -5.22
CA VAL A 269 11.55 -0.23 -6.01
C VAL A 269 12.58 -1.15 -6.66
N ARG A 270 13.58 -0.62 -7.36
CA ARG A 270 14.62 -1.44 -8.02
C ARG A 270 15.42 -2.27 -7.03
N SER A 271 15.82 -1.69 -5.89
CA SER A 271 16.60 -2.42 -4.87
C SER A 271 15.85 -3.63 -4.29
N LEU A 272 14.52 -3.56 -4.18
CA LEU A 272 13.67 -4.64 -3.70
C LEU A 272 13.35 -5.68 -4.79
N LEU A 273 13.41 -5.30 -6.07
CA LEU A 273 13.20 -6.22 -7.20
C LEU A 273 14.48 -6.96 -7.62
N GLU A 274 15.65 -6.41 -7.28
CA GLU A 274 16.97 -6.99 -7.59
C GLU A 274 17.49 -7.93 -6.49
N THR A 275 16.88 -7.91 -5.31
CA THR A 275 17.20 -8.83 -4.21
C THR A 275 16.79 -10.25 -4.61
N ARG A 276 17.78 -11.02 -5.08
CA ARG A 276 17.59 -12.45 -5.38
C ARG A 276 17.64 -13.24 -4.06
N PRO A 277 16.81 -14.30 -3.93
CA PRO A 277 16.81 -15.16 -2.76
C PRO A 277 18.15 -15.84 -2.51
#